data_AF-A0A8C6M9Y7-F1
#
_entry.id   AF-A0A8C6M9Y7-F1
#
_cell.length_a   1.000
_cell.length_b   1.000
_cell.length_c   1.000
_cell.angle_alpha   90.00
_cell.angle_beta   90.00
_cell.angle_gamma   90.00
#
_symmetry.space_group_name_H-M   'P 1'
#
loop_
_entity.id
_entity.type
_entity.pdbx_description
1 polymer ?
#
loop_
_entity_poly.entity_id
_entity_poly.type
_entity_poly.pdbx_seq_one_letter_code
_entity_poly.pdbx_strand_id
1 'polypeptide(L)' 'PPRPDPGQRRSPSHPSDLPECFYCHEKGHFIRDCFRLQRKNRRTGSLRQPRRGWSCPHPGG' A
#
# COMPACT_ATOMS: atom_id res chain seq x y z
N PRO A 1 36.54 8.21 -23.51
CA PRO A 1 35.07 7.98 -23.49
C PRO A 1 34.44 8.84 -22.39
N PRO A 2 33.34 9.57 -22.64
CA PRO A 2 32.66 10.30 -21.58
C PRO A 2 32.07 9.29 -20.57
N ARG A 3 32.20 9.59 -19.28
CA ARG A 3 31.68 8.75 -18.18
C ARG A 3 30.14 8.80 -18.23
N PRO A 4 29.41 7.69 -17.99
CA PRO A 4 27.97 7.74 -17.92
C PRO A 4 27.55 8.64 -16.75
N ASP A 5 26.73 9.65 -17.05
CA ASP A 5 26.18 10.59 -16.09
C ASP A 5 25.20 9.86 -15.14
N PRO A 6 25.38 9.93 -13.80
CA PRO A 6 24.44 9.33 -12.84
C PRO A 6 23.13 10.13 -12.71
N GLY A 7 22.89 11.13 -13.56
CA GLY A 7 21.82 12.12 -13.46
C GLY A 7 20.50 11.77 -14.13
N GLN A 8 20.35 10.59 -14.74
CA GLN A 8 19.01 10.11 -15.11
C GLN A 8 18.33 9.45 -13.91
N ARG A 9 18.08 10.26 -12.87
CA ARG A 9 16.96 10.02 -11.96
C ARG A 9 15.72 10.08 -12.83
N ARG A 10 15.31 8.95 -13.42
CA ARG A 10 14.04 8.82 -14.13
C ARG A 10 12.96 9.26 -13.16
N SER A 11 12.55 10.52 -13.29
CA SER A 11 11.27 10.96 -12.77
C SER A 11 10.24 9.99 -13.36
N PRO A 12 9.32 9.45 -12.56
CA PRO A 12 8.24 8.61 -13.08
C PRO A 12 7.25 9.51 -13.84
N SER A 13 7.72 10.10 -14.93
CA SER A 13 6.98 11.04 -15.78
C SER A 13 6.01 10.30 -16.70
N HIS A 14 6.11 8.98 -16.79
CA HIS A 14 5.26 8.14 -17.63
C HIS A 14 4.47 7.16 -16.76
N PRO A 15 3.14 7.08 -16.90
CA PRO A 15 2.33 6.08 -16.21
C PRO A 15 2.65 4.64 -16.64
N SER A 16 3.50 4.47 -17.66
CA SER A 16 4.01 3.19 -18.13
C SER A 16 5.26 2.69 -17.37
N ASP A 17 5.92 3.55 -16.56
CA ASP A 17 7.07 3.17 -15.74
C ASP A 17 6.65 2.71 -14.33
N LEU A 18 5.37 2.88 -13.99
CA LEU A 18 4.81 2.40 -12.73
C LEU A 18 4.66 0.86 -12.78
N PRO A 19 5.07 0.15 -11.72
CA PRO A 19 4.93 -1.30 -11.67
C PRO A 19 3.45 -1.71 -11.70
N GLU A 20 3.13 -2.75 -12.46
CA GLU A 20 1.79 -3.33 -12.54
C GLU A 20 1.65 -4.54 -11.61
N CYS A 21 0.55 -4.58 -10.87
CA CYS A 21 0.26 -5.68 -9.97
C CYS A 21 -0.39 -6.85 -10.72
N PHE A 22 0.28 -8.00 -10.81
CA PHE A 22 -0.30 -9.19 -11.46
C PHE A 22 -1.52 -9.81 -10.75
N TYR A 23 -1.88 -9.35 -9.54
CA TYR A 23 -3.05 -9.85 -8.82
C TYR A 23 -4.33 -9.08 -9.17
N CYS A 24 -4.25 -7.75 -9.27
CA CYS A 24 -5.40 -6.87 -9.52
C CYS A 24 -5.31 -6.06 -10.82
N HIS A 25 -4.17 -6.15 -11.52
CA HIS A 25 -3.84 -5.44 -12.76
C HIS A 25 -3.87 -3.91 -12.62
N GLU A 26 -3.60 -3.39 -11.41
CA GLU A 26 -3.47 -1.97 -11.14
C GLU A 26 -2.01 -1.54 -11.15
N LYS A 27 -1.74 -0.34 -11.68
CA LYS A 27 -0.39 0.26 -11.71
C LYS A 27 -0.06 0.97 -10.41
N GLY A 28 1.23 1.09 -10.12
CA GLY A 28 1.78 1.79 -8.95
C GLY A 28 2.20 0.89 -7.79
N HIS A 29 1.98 -0.43 -7.89
CA HIS A 29 2.41 -1.37 -6.84
C HIS A 29 2.69 -2.78 -7.42
N PHE A 30 3.50 -3.56 -6.72
CA PHE A 30 3.76 -4.97 -7.04
C PHE A 30 2.76 -5.89 -6.33
N ILE A 31 2.66 -7.16 -6.75
CA ILE A 31 1.79 -8.19 -6.12
C ILE A 31 1.99 -8.24 -4.59
N ARG A 32 3.25 -8.20 -4.13
CA ARG A 32 3.62 -8.27 -2.71
C ARG A 32 3.07 -7.10 -1.89
N ASP A 33 2.86 -5.95 -2.54
CA ASP A 33 2.33 -4.75 -1.91
C ASP A 33 0.83 -4.56 -2.20
N CYS A 34 0.19 -5.47 -2.94
CA CYS A 34 -1.22 -5.34 -3.29
C CYS A 34 -2.13 -5.33 -2.06
N PHE A 35 -2.80 -4.20 -1.82
CA PHE A 35 -3.70 -4.04 -0.68
C PHE A 35 -4.89 -5.01 -0.73
N ARG A 36 -5.35 -5.43 -1.93
CA ARG A 36 -6.41 -6.45 -2.07
C ARG A 36 -5.92 -7.83 -1.59
N LEU A 37 -4.67 -8.18 -1.90
CA LEU A 37 -4.04 -9.42 -1.46
C LEU A 37 -3.78 -9.39 0.06
N GLN A 38 -3.24 -8.28 0.56
CA GLN A 38 -2.99 -8.08 1.99
C GLN A 38 -4.29 -8.15 2.80
N ARG A 39 -5.40 -7.55 2.33
CA ARG A 39 -6.72 -7.66 2.98
C ARG A 39 -7.25 -9.09 3.03
N LYS A 40 -6.99 -9.92 2.01
CA LYS A 40 -7.34 -11.35 2.03
C LYS A 40 -6.54 -12.10 3.09
N ASN A 41 -5.24 -11.79 3.22
CA ASN A 41 -4.36 -12.41 4.20
C ASN A 41 -4.50 -11.83 5.62
N ARG A 42 -5.13 -10.66 5.78
CA ARG A 42 -5.32 -10.01 7.10
C ARG A 42 -6.34 -10.72 7.99
N ARG A 43 -7.10 -11.69 7.46
CA ARG A 43 -7.97 -12.53 8.29
C ARG A 43 -7.21 -13.44 9.26
N THR A 44 -5.91 -13.60 9.09
CA THR A 44 -5.05 -14.45 9.95
C THR A 44 -4.00 -13.67 10.73
N GLY A 45 -4.01 -12.33 10.72
CA GLY A 45 -3.00 -11.52 11.41
C GLY A 45 -3.52 -10.20 11.99
N SER A 46 -4.12 -10.28 13.18
CA SER A 46 -4.35 -9.11 14.04
C SER A 46 -3.02 -8.48 14.47
N LEU A 47 -2.74 -7.25 14.04
CA LEU A 47 -2.39 -6.12 14.93
C LEU A 47 -2.24 -4.82 14.12
N ARG A 48 -3.19 -3.88 14.31
CA ARG A 48 -2.94 -2.51 14.77
C ARG A 48 -4.15 -1.61 14.47
N GLN A 49 -4.74 -1.15 15.57
CA GLN A 49 -5.80 -0.15 15.76
C GLN A 49 -7.28 -0.60 15.67
N PRO A 50 -7.93 -0.83 16.81
CA PRO A 50 -9.26 -0.29 17.04
C PRO A 50 -9.10 1.17 17.45
N ARG A 51 -9.24 2.13 16.53
CA ARG A 51 -9.41 3.54 16.93
C ARG A 51 -10.89 3.86 17.03
N ARG A 52 -11.27 4.11 18.29
CA ARG A 52 -12.49 4.78 18.78
C ARG A 52 -13.75 3.93 18.86
N GLY A 53 -13.79 3.04 19.85
CA GLY A 53 -15.03 2.79 20.58
C GLY A 53 -15.28 3.97 21.51
N TRP A 54 -16.12 4.91 21.10
CA TRP A 54 -16.81 5.81 22.03
C TRP A 54 -18.13 5.13 22.42
N SER A 55 -18.09 4.39 23.51
CA SER A 55 -19.29 3.93 24.20
C SER A 55 -19.05 4.13 25.69
N CYS A 56 -19.44 5.30 26.18
CA CYS A 56 -19.63 5.53 27.61
C CYS A 56 -21.01 4.95 27.99
N PRO A 57 -21.10 3.92 28.83
CA PRO A 57 -22.38 3.46 29.37
C PRO A 57 -22.84 4.38 30.52
N HIS A 58 -24.06 4.91 30.46
CA HIS A 58 -24.82 5.32 31.65
C HIS A 58 -25.60 4.10 32.13
N PRO A 59 -25.51 3.73 33.42
CA PRO A 59 -26.68 3.95 34.28
C PRO A 59 -26.28 4.33 35.72
N GLY A 60 -26.90 5.38 36.26
CA GLY A 60 -26.81 5.70 37.67
C GLY A 60 -28.09 6.39 38.13
N GLY A 61 -28.73 5.82 39.15
CA GLY A 61 -29.81 6.43 39.93
C GLY A 61 -31.21 6.08 39.46
#